data_AF-A0A363T426-F1
#
_entry.id   AF-A0A363T426-F1
#
_cell.length_a   1.000
_cell.length_b   1.000
_cell.length_c   1.000
_cell.angle_alpha   90.00
_cell.angle_beta   90.00
_cell.angle_gamma   90.00
#
_symmetry.space_group_name_H-M   'P 1'
#
loop_
_entity.id
_entity.type
_entity.pdbx_description
1 polymer ?
#
loop_
_entity_poly.entity_id
_entity_poly.type
_entity_poly.pdbx_seq_one_letter_code
_entity_poly.pdbx_strand_id
1 'polypeptide(L)'
;MPTQPLFTNPKQAIGFMRACLEQDDPRTLYAAFSQDTSSFWKERIFASLREIEATDTLESVFLDGGRITSFPDHESVLHLGGHGPRTHYLHIKLVKFDRGWVLESIHVCR
;
A
#
# COMPACT_ATOMS: atom_id res chain seq x y z
N MET A 1 -4.41 -21.87 -2.16
CA MET A 1 -4.81 -20.44 -2.16
C MET A 1 -3.54 -19.61 -2.12
N PRO A 2 -3.39 -18.55 -2.91
CA PRO A 2 -2.25 -17.65 -2.74
C PRO A 2 -2.27 -17.11 -1.31
N THR A 3 -1.16 -17.28 -0.60
CA THR A 3 -1.02 -16.84 0.78
C THR A 3 -0.88 -15.33 0.78
N GLN A 4 -1.75 -14.64 1.52
CA GLN A 4 -1.65 -13.19 1.67
C GLN A 4 -0.25 -12.82 2.19
N PRO A 5 0.46 -11.85 1.59
CA PRO A 5 1.79 -11.49 2.03
C PRO A 5 1.75 -10.91 3.44
N LEU A 6 2.67 -11.38 4.28
CA LEU A 6 2.90 -10.88 5.64
C LEU A 6 4.13 -9.98 5.65
N PHE A 7 3.96 -8.77 6.16
CA PHE A 7 5.00 -7.77 6.27
C PHE A 7 5.44 -7.63 7.73
N THR A 8 6.75 -7.44 7.93
CA THR A 8 7.36 -7.23 9.25
C THR A 8 7.81 -5.78 9.46
N ASN A 9 7.87 -4.98 8.39
CA ASN A 9 8.04 -3.52 8.47
C ASN A 9 7.33 -2.81 7.29
N PRO A 10 7.09 -1.49 7.39
CA PRO A 10 6.45 -0.71 6.32
C PRO A 10 7.20 -0.73 4.99
N LYS A 11 8.54 -0.77 4.99
CA LYS A 11 9.35 -0.84 3.78
C LYS A 11 9.09 -2.10 2.97
N GLN A 12 8.85 -3.24 3.61
CA GLN A 12 8.49 -4.48 2.91
C GLN A 12 7.14 -4.35 2.20
N ALA A 13 6.15 -3.71 2.82
CA ALA A 13 4.85 -3.48 2.19
C ALA A 13 4.95 -2.55 0.97
N ILE A 14 5.70 -1.45 1.10
CA ILE A 14 5.98 -0.54 -0.01
C ILE A 14 6.79 -1.24 -1.11
N GLY A 15 7.81 -2.00 -0.75
CA GLY A 15 8.62 -2.78 -1.69
C GLY A 15 7.79 -3.81 -2.46
N PHE A 16 6.82 -4.46 -1.82
CA PHE A 16 5.88 -5.35 -2.50
C PHE A 16 5.03 -4.61 -3.54
N MET A 17 4.49 -3.44 -3.19
CA MET A 17 3.74 -2.62 -4.15
C MET A 17 4.61 -2.20 -5.33
N ARG A 18 5.84 -1.73 -5.08
CA ARG A 18 6.80 -1.37 -6.13
C ARG A 18 7.10 -2.54 -7.06
N ALA A 19 7.36 -3.73 -6.50
CA ALA A 19 7.59 -4.94 -7.30
C ALA A 19 6.40 -5.27 -8.21
N CYS A 20 5.15 -5.10 -7.73
CA CYS A 20 3.97 -5.30 -8.57
C CYS A 20 3.89 -4.27 -9.71
N LEU A 21 4.27 -3.01 -9.47
CA LEU A 21 4.30 -1.97 -10.51
C LEU A 21 5.36 -2.25 -11.58
N GLU A 22 6.55 -2.65 -11.15
CA GLU A 22 7.69 -3.00 -12.01
C GLU A 22 7.37 -4.20 -12.92
N GLN A 23 6.62 -5.17 -12.40
CA GLN A 23 6.20 -6.36 -13.14
C GLN A 23 4.91 -6.16 -13.96
N ASP A 24 4.30 -4.97 -13.91
CA ASP A 24 2.97 -4.71 -14.49
C ASP A 24 1.91 -5.74 -14.03
N ASP A 25 1.97 -6.12 -12.75
CA ASP A 25 1.11 -7.16 -12.17
C ASP A 25 0.11 -6.60 -11.14
N PRO A 26 -0.98 -5.97 -11.61
CA PRO A 26 -2.03 -5.50 -10.72
C PRO A 26 -2.80 -6.67 -10.06
N ARG A 27 -2.76 -7.87 -10.63
CA ARG A 27 -3.49 -9.03 -10.07
C ARG A 27 -2.86 -9.46 -8.75
N THR A 28 -1.53 -9.55 -8.71
CA THR A 28 -0.79 -9.86 -7.48
C THR A 28 -0.99 -8.79 -6.42
N LEU A 29 -0.99 -7.50 -6.80
CA LEU A 29 -1.28 -6.41 -5.87
C LEU A 29 -2.66 -6.58 -5.23
N TYR A 30 -3.71 -6.80 -6.02
CA TYR A 30 -5.08 -6.89 -5.48
C TYR A 30 -5.35 -8.18 -4.72
N ALA A 31 -4.68 -9.28 -5.10
CA ALA A 31 -4.77 -10.54 -4.35
C ALA A 31 -4.15 -10.43 -2.94
N ALA A 32 -3.33 -9.42 -2.69
CA ALA A 32 -2.76 -9.17 -1.37
C ALA A 32 -3.72 -8.44 -0.41
N PHE A 33 -4.83 -7.89 -0.90
CA PHE A 33 -5.80 -7.19 -0.06
C PHE A 33 -6.63 -8.19 0.77
N SER A 34 -6.75 -8.00 2.08
CA SER A 34 -7.67 -8.82 2.89
C SER A 34 -9.13 -8.42 2.70
N GLN A 35 -9.40 -7.23 2.15
CA GLN A 35 -10.75 -6.80 1.77
C GLN A 35 -10.89 -6.66 0.26
N ASP A 36 -12.05 -7.04 -0.26
CA ASP A 36 -12.37 -6.85 -1.66
C ASP A 36 -12.36 -5.36 -2.01
N THR A 37 -11.48 -4.99 -2.95
CA THR A 37 -11.50 -3.66 -3.55
C THR A 37 -12.40 -3.67 -4.77
N SER A 38 -13.32 -2.71 -4.84
CA SER A 38 -14.21 -2.52 -6.00
C SER A 38 -13.41 -2.44 -7.30
N SER A 39 -13.86 -3.17 -8.32
CA SER A 39 -13.26 -3.17 -9.65
C SER A 39 -13.16 -1.77 -10.25
N PHE A 40 -14.11 -0.88 -9.94
CA PHE A 40 -14.08 0.52 -10.37
C PHE A 40 -12.84 1.27 -9.89
N TRP A 41 -12.37 0.98 -8.66
CA TRP A 41 -11.23 1.67 -8.07
C TRP A 41 -9.90 1.01 -8.39
N LYS A 42 -9.88 -0.29 -8.68
CA LYS A 42 -8.67 -1.04 -9.00
C LYS A 42 -7.85 -0.35 -10.10
N GLU A 43 -8.43 -0.13 -11.28
CA GLU A 43 -7.72 0.51 -12.41
C GLU A 43 -7.08 1.85 -12.02
N ARG A 44 -7.82 2.67 -11.25
CA ARG A 44 -7.33 3.98 -10.81
C ARG A 44 -6.21 3.86 -9.77
N ILE A 45 -6.29 2.92 -8.84
CA ILE A 45 -5.28 2.70 -7.81
C ILE A 45 -3.92 2.40 -8.45
N PHE A 46 -3.87 1.44 -9.38
CA PHE A 46 -2.60 1.05 -10.00
C PHE A 46 -2.00 2.17 -10.84
N ALA A 47 -2.83 2.89 -11.60
CA ALA A 47 -2.40 4.06 -12.35
C ALA A 47 -1.83 5.15 -11.43
N SER A 48 -2.53 5.49 -10.34
CA SER A 48 -2.06 6.49 -9.38
C SER A 48 -0.77 6.08 -8.66
N LEU A 49 -0.62 4.80 -8.29
CA LEU A 49 0.63 4.29 -7.73
C LEU A 49 1.80 4.40 -8.73
N ARG A 50 1.56 4.13 -10.02
CA ARG A 50 2.56 4.34 -11.08
C ARG A 50 2.94 5.81 -11.24
N GLU A 51 1.97 6.71 -11.24
CA GLU A 51 2.22 8.15 -11.35
C GLU A 51 3.07 8.66 -10.18
N ILE A 52 2.80 8.19 -8.96
CA ILE A 52 3.62 8.52 -7.79
C ILE A 52 5.05 8.01 -7.96
N GLU A 53 5.22 6.73 -8.34
CA GLU A 53 6.55 6.13 -8.51
C GLU A 53 7.35 6.78 -9.65
N ALA A 54 6.67 7.35 -10.66
CA ALA A 54 7.33 8.07 -11.75
C ALA A 54 7.76 9.50 -11.39
N THR A 55 7.13 10.12 -10.38
CA THR A 55 7.35 11.53 -10.03
C THR A 55 8.17 11.74 -8.76
N ASP A 56 8.07 10.84 -7.79
CA ASP A 56 8.83 10.80 -6.55
C ASP A 56 9.23 9.33 -6.32
N THR A 57 8.84 8.71 -5.21
CA THR A 57 8.82 7.25 -5.04
C THR A 57 7.72 6.91 -4.05
N LEU A 58 7.17 5.68 -4.11
CA LEU A 58 6.22 5.21 -3.10
C LEU A 58 6.82 5.25 -1.69
N GLU A 59 8.12 4.97 -1.53
CA GLU A 59 8.79 5.04 -0.23
C GLU A 59 8.83 6.47 0.30
N SER A 60 9.26 7.43 -0.52
CA SER A 60 9.33 8.84 -0.15
C SER A 60 7.94 9.42 0.18
N VAL A 61 6.91 9.04 -0.58
CA VAL A 61 5.54 9.54 -0.41
C VAL A 61 4.84 8.91 0.79
N PHE A 62 4.85 7.57 0.89
CA PHE A 62 4.04 6.86 1.88
C PHE A 62 4.75 6.61 3.20
N LEU A 63 6.09 6.65 3.24
CA LEU A 63 6.85 6.54 4.50
C LEU A 63 7.30 7.90 5.05
N ASP A 64 6.66 8.99 4.60
CA ASP A 64 6.95 10.38 5.00
C ASP A 64 8.45 10.70 4.94
N GLY A 65 9.07 10.50 3.77
CA GLY A 65 10.50 10.74 3.58
C GLY A 65 11.42 9.84 4.43
N GLY A 66 10.94 8.66 4.83
CA GLY A 66 11.68 7.71 5.65
C GLY A 66 11.49 7.87 7.15
N ARG A 67 10.56 8.72 7.61
CA ARG A 67 10.18 8.84 9.03
C ARG A 67 9.45 7.61 9.56
N ILE A 68 8.70 6.92 8.70
CA ILE A 68 7.98 5.70 9.06
C ILE A 68 8.87 4.50 8.77
N THR A 69 9.64 4.05 9.77
CA THR A 69 10.62 2.96 9.62
C THR A 69 10.15 1.62 10.19
N SER A 70 9.17 1.63 11.09
CA SER A 70 8.65 0.44 11.79
C SER A 70 7.13 0.49 11.90
N PHE A 71 6.52 -0.67 12.10
CA PHE A 71 5.12 -0.73 12.48
C PHE A 71 4.96 -0.25 13.94
N PRO A 72 3.83 0.39 14.28
CA PRO A 72 3.54 0.79 15.65
C PRO A 72 3.35 -0.45 16.55
N ASP A 73 3.98 -0.45 17.72
CA ASP A 73 3.96 -1.61 18.64
C ASP A 73 2.57 -1.84 19.27
N HIS A 74 1.87 -0.75 19.58
CA HIS A 74 0.62 -0.75 20.33
C HIS A 74 -0.63 -0.53 19.48
N GLU A 75 -0.48 -0.30 18.17
CA GLU A 75 -1.60 -0.13 17.26
C GLU A 75 -1.83 -1.42 16.46
N SER A 76 -3.08 -1.64 16.06
CA SER A 76 -3.47 -2.76 15.19
C SER A 76 -3.66 -2.35 13.74
N VAL A 77 -3.55 -1.04 13.44
CA VAL A 77 -3.78 -0.46 12.12
C VAL A 77 -2.71 0.58 11.85
N LEU A 78 -2.18 0.61 10.63
CA LEU A 78 -1.30 1.64 10.13
C LEU A 78 -1.93 2.23 8.89
N HIS A 79 -2.15 3.55 8.91
CA HIS A 79 -2.61 4.31 7.77
C HIS A 79 -1.43 5.05 7.15
N LEU A 80 -1.21 4.86 5.85
CA LEU A 80 -0.26 5.63 5.06
C LEU A 80 -1.00 6.42 3.99
N GLY A 81 -0.37 7.50 3.53
CA GLY A 81 -0.97 8.41 2.56
C GLY A 81 -1.93 9.39 3.23
N GLY A 82 -2.93 9.86 2.50
CA GLY A 82 -3.79 10.91 3.01
C GLY A 82 -4.45 11.75 1.92
N HIS A 83 -5.19 12.76 2.37
CA HIS A 83 -5.72 13.81 1.53
C HIS A 83 -4.59 14.75 1.13
N GLY A 84 -4.02 14.53 -0.05
CA GLY A 84 -2.95 15.37 -0.57
C GLY A 84 -2.65 15.08 -2.04
N PRO A 85 -2.18 16.09 -2.79
CA PRO A 85 -1.82 15.90 -4.19
C PRO A 85 -0.64 14.93 -4.33
N ARG A 86 0.33 14.97 -3.42
CA ARG A 86 1.52 14.09 -3.43
C ARG A 86 1.16 12.61 -3.28
N THR A 87 0.12 12.30 -2.51
CA THR A 87 -0.36 10.93 -2.29
C THR A 87 -1.43 10.54 -3.31
N HIS A 88 -1.80 11.42 -4.25
CA HIS A 88 -2.91 11.24 -5.18
C HIS A 88 -4.23 10.91 -4.46
N TYR A 89 -4.41 11.42 -3.24
CA TYR A 89 -5.54 11.10 -2.36
C TYR A 89 -5.66 9.60 -2.04
N LEU A 90 -4.58 8.83 -2.19
CA LEU A 90 -4.53 7.43 -1.82
C LEU A 90 -4.33 7.29 -0.31
N HIS A 91 -5.10 6.37 0.25
CA HIS A 91 -4.98 5.90 1.62
C HIS A 91 -4.68 4.40 1.57
N ILE A 92 -3.54 4.03 2.14
CA ILE A 92 -3.10 2.64 2.28
C ILE A 92 -3.35 2.24 3.72
N LYS A 93 -4.08 1.13 3.92
CA LYS A 93 -4.37 0.60 5.24
C LYS A 93 -3.71 -0.75 5.40
N LEU A 94 -2.83 -0.86 6.40
CA LEU A 94 -2.27 -2.11 6.86
C LEU A 94 -2.88 -2.46 8.21
N VAL A 95 -3.12 -3.76 8.44
CA VAL A 95 -3.65 -4.25 9.71
C VAL A 95 -2.76 -5.35 10.27
N LYS A 96 -2.61 -5.37 11.59
CA LYS A 96 -1.87 -6.40 12.30
C LYS A 96 -2.66 -7.70 12.27
N PHE A 97 -2.04 -8.77 11.79
CA PHE A 97 -2.63 -10.10 11.68
C PHE A 97 -1.64 -11.15 12.17
N ASP A 98 -1.97 -11.82 13.28
CA ASP A 98 -1.11 -12.81 13.96
C ASP A 98 0.31 -12.29 14.20
N ARG A 99 1.31 -12.82 13.49
CA ARG A 99 2.74 -12.52 13.64
C ARG A 99 3.25 -11.39 12.74
N GLY A 100 2.39 -10.77 11.94
CA GLY A 100 2.81 -9.76 10.96
C GLY A 100 1.72 -8.74 10.66
N TRP A 101 1.95 -8.00 9.59
CA TRP A 101 1.01 -7.02 9.07
C TRP A 101 0.60 -7.41 7.65
N VAL A 102 -0.67 -7.22 7.32
CA VAL A 102 -1.19 -7.47 5.98
C VAL A 102 -1.69 -6.17 5.37
N LEU A 103 -1.65 -6.11 4.04
CA LEU A 103 -2.27 -5.02 3.30
C LEU A 103 -3.78 -5.26 3.30
N GLU A 104 -4.55 -4.40 3.96
CA GLU A 104 -6.00 -4.58 4.04
C GLU A 104 -6.69 -4.01 2.80
N SER A 105 -6.37 -2.76 2.48
CA SER A 105 -6.95 -2.05 1.34
C SER A 105 -6.08 -0.87 0.91
N ILE A 106 -6.29 -0.45 -0.34
CA ILE A 106 -5.92 0.88 -0.83
C ILE A 106 -7.20 1.51 -1.35
N HIS A 107 -7.48 2.75 -0.95
CA HIS A 107 -8.63 3.49 -1.46
C HIS A 107 -8.24 4.91 -1.85
N VAL A 108 -9.02 5.49 -2.77
CA VAL A 108 -8.88 6.88 -3.21
C VAL A 108 -9.98 7.69 -2.53
N CYS A 109 -9.61 8.74 -1.79
CA CYS A 109 -10.58 9.72 -1.30
C CYS A 109 -10.93 10.71 -2.42
N ARG A 110 -12.22 11.04 -2.55
CA ARG A 110 -12.75 12.10 -3.40
C ARG A 110 -13.57 13.07 -2.57
#